data_AF-A0A5J6GL64-F1
#
_entry.id   AF-A0A5J6GL64-F1
#
_cell.length_a   1.000
_cell.length_b   1.000
_cell.length_c   1.000
_cell.angle_alpha   90.00
_cell.angle_beta   90.00
_cell.angle_gamma   90.00
#
_symmetry.space_group_name_H-M   'P 1'
#
loop_
_entity.id
_entity.type
_entity.pdbx_description
1 polymer ?
#
loop_
_entity_poly.entity_id
_entity_poly.type
_entity_poly.pdbx_seq_one_letter_code
_entity_poly.pdbx_strand_id
1 'polypeptide(L)'
;MPTTPTRRTVLGVIAASTAAAGLPALAAPPASARSGAAALPGGGDLGPNVIVFDPSTAGVQAKLDEVFKRQESDQFGTGRYAFFFKPGTYNGLNAQLGFYTAIAGLGLSPDDTTINGDVTVDAGWFNGNATQNFWRSAENLALKPVNGTNRWAVAQAAPFRRMHIKGGLNLSPNGYGWASGGYIADSRIDGSVGPYSQQQWYTRDSSVGGWLNAVWNMVFSGVDGAPGQSFPNPPYTTLDTTPISREKPFLYLAGTDYKVFLPEKRTNARGTTWGNGTPRGTSLPLSQFYVAKPGVSAATLNAALAQGLHLLLTPGVYHLDRAVEVNRADTVVLGLGYATLIPDNGVTAMKVADVDGVRLAGFLIDAGPVNSPVLLQIGPRGASADHSAQPITVQDVFIRIGGAGPGKATLSMEVNSRHTIIDHTWVWRADHGAGVGWETNRADYGVRVNGDDVLATGLFVEHFNKYDVQWSGQRGRTIFFQNEKAYDAPNQAAVQDGNVKGFAAYKVDGSVTSHEGWGLGSYCNYTADPGIRQDHGFAAPRTPGVRFHDLLVVSLGGMGQYEHVINDTGSATSGSSTVPSTVIAYP
;
A
#
# COMPACT_ATOMS: atom_id res chain seq x y z
N MET A 1 -50.11 -34.86 -45.93
CA MET A 1 -49.38 -34.73 -47.21
C MET A 1 -48.10 -33.97 -46.94
N PRO A 2 -46.99 -34.47 -47.47
CA PRO A 2 -46.08 -35.25 -46.60
C PRO A 2 -44.61 -34.94 -46.99
N THR A 3 -43.51 -35.59 -46.60
CA THR A 3 -43.17 -36.97 -46.20
C THR A 3 -41.68 -36.88 -45.80
N THR A 4 -41.30 -37.01 -44.53
CA THR A 4 -40.55 -38.19 -43.99
C THR A 4 -40.38 -39.37 -44.96
N PRO A 5 -39.28 -40.16 -44.93
CA PRO A 5 -39.01 -41.04 -43.78
C PRO A 5 -37.51 -41.46 -43.54
N THR A 6 -37.09 -41.71 -42.29
CA THR A 6 -36.83 -43.01 -41.61
C THR A 6 -35.79 -43.95 -42.28
N ARG A 7 -34.99 -44.82 -41.63
CA ARG A 7 -35.26 -45.73 -40.49
C ARG A 7 -33.98 -46.54 -40.18
N ARG A 8 -33.87 -46.99 -38.92
CA ARG A 8 -33.35 -48.30 -38.43
C ARG A 8 -31.88 -48.71 -38.61
N THR A 9 -31.23 -48.88 -37.46
CA THR A 9 -30.60 -50.10 -36.92
C THR A 9 -30.30 -51.25 -37.90
N VAL A 10 -29.06 -51.77 -37.88
CA VAL A 10 -28.71 -53.20 -37.70
C VAL A 10 -27.17 -53.34 -37.59
N LEU A 11 -26.74 -54.07 -36.55
CA LEU A 11 -25.42 -54.67 -36.39
C LEU A 11 -25.19 -55.74 -37.47
N GLY A 12 -24.02 -55.74 -38.11
CA GLY A 12 -23.62 -56.81 -39.02
C GLY A 12 -22.10 -56.90 -39.12
N VAL A 13 -21.52 -57.83 -38.35
CA VAL A 13 -20.15 -58.30 -38.53
C VAL A 13 -20.11 -59.20 -39.77
N ILE A 14 -19.25 -58.88 -40.74
CA ILE A 14 -18.69 -59.86 -41.68
C ILE A 14 -17.20 -59.57 -41.86
N ALA A 15 -16.39 -60.55 -41.47
CA ALA A 15 -15.00 -60.66 -41.83
C ALA A 15 -14.87 -61.06 -43.31
N ALA A 16 -13.98 -60.41 -44.05
CA ALA A 16 -13.34 -60.98 -45.23
C ALA A 16 -12.01 -60.26 -45.51
N SER A 17 -10.95 -61.05 -45.44
CA SER A 17 -9.58 -60.77 -45.76
C SER A 17 -9.35 -60.54 -47.26
N THR A 18 -8.62 -59.49 -47.64
CA THR A 18 -7.79 -59.47 -48.86
C THR A 18 -6.57 -58.58 -48.64
N ALA A 19 -5.40 -59.19 -48.81
CA ALA A 19 -4.08 -58.58 -48.73
C ALA A 19 -3.84 -57.59 -49.89
N ALA A 20 -3.14 -56.48 -49.60
CA ALA A 20 -2.38 -55.74 -50.60
C ALA A 20 -1.30 -54.85 -49.97
N ALA A 21 -0.06 -55.13 -50.40
CA ALA A 21 1.10 -54.24 -50.53
C ALA A 21 1.62 -53.46 -49.30
N GLY A 22 2.83 -53.83 -48.87
CA GLY A 22 3.62 -53.09 -47.91
C GLY A 22 3.98 -51.68 -48.40
N LEU A 23 3.66 -50.70 -47.56
CA LEU A 23 4.21 -49.35 -47.59
C LEU A 23 5.44 -49.31 -46.68
N PRO A 24 6.51 -48.57 -47.04
CA PRO A 24 7.65 -48.40 -46.16
C PRO A 24 7.18 -47.65 -44.89
N ALA A 25 7.49 -48.21 -43.73
CA ALA A 25 7.32 -47.55 -42.46
C ALA A 25 8.22 -46.30 -42.45
N LEU A 26 7.64 -45.13 -42.64
CA LEU A 26 8.24 -43.87 -42.21
C LEU A 26 8.31 -43.96 -40.69
N ALA A 27 9.51 -44.23 -40.18
CA ALA A 27 9.81 -44.13 -38.77
C ALA A 27 9.39 -42.72 -38.31
N ALA A 28 8.36 -42.67 -37.46
CA ALA A 28 8.02 -41.45 -36.76
C ALA A 28 9.29 -40.98 -36.02
N PRO A 29 9.68 -39.70 -36.13
CA PRO A 29 10.79 -39.20 -35.33
C PRO A 29 10.46 -39.45 -33.86
N PRO A 30 11.43 -39.85 -33.03
CA PRO A 30 11.19 -40.06 -31.61
C PRO A 30 10.58 -38.77 -31.07
N ALA A 31 9.42 -38.90 -30.42
CA ALA A 31 8.86 -37.81 -29.64
C ALA A 31 9.96 -37.34 -28.69
N SER A 32 10.51 -36.16 -28.96
CA SER A 32 11.40 -35.49 -28.04
C SER A 32 10.63 -35.38 -26.74
N ALA A 33 11.02 -36.19 -25.76
CA ALA A 33 10.60 -36.02 -24.38
C ALA A 33 10.96 -34.57 -24.06
N ARG A 34 9.95 -33.70 -23.98
CA ARG A 34 10.14 -32.39 -23.36
C ARG A 34 10.70 -32.71 -21.99
N SER A 35 11.97 -32.38 -21.75
CA SER A 35 12.49 -32.31 -20.41
C SER A 35 11.53 -31.39 -19.67
N GLY A 36 10.70 -31.95 -18.79
CA GLY A 36 9.84 -31.14 -17.93
C GLY A 36 10.78 -30.20 -17.21
N ALA A 37 10.61 -28.89 -17.40
CA ALA A 37 11.37 -27.91 -16.65
C ALA A 37 11.27 -28.29 -15.17
N ALA A 38 12.40 -28.42 -14.49
CA ALA A 38 12.42 -28.83 -13.09
C ALA A 38 11.52 -27.89 -12.28
N ALA A 39 10.70 -28.45 -11.38
CA ALA A 39 9.85 -27.66 -10.50
C ALA A 39 10.71 -26.66 -9.72
N LEU A 40 10.23 -25.42 -9.60
CA LEU A 40 10.93 -24.39 -8.84
C LEU A 40 10.84 -24.73 -7.36
N PRO A 41 11.95 -24.68 -6.60
CA PRO A 41 11.93 -24.97 -5.19
C PRO A 41 11.20 -23.86 -4.43
N GLY A 42 10.40 -24.23 -3.45
CA GLY A 42 9.94 -23.31 -2.42
C GLY A 42 10.90 -23.26 -1.23
N GLY A 43 10.95 -22.13 -0.54
CA GLY A 43 11.85 -21.87 0.58
C GLY A 43 13.28 -21.51 0.15
N GLY A 44 14.20 -21.59 1.10
CA GLY A 44 15.61 -21.25 0.92
C GLY A 44 16.06 -20.05 1.75
N ASP A 45 17.35 -19.71 1.61
CA ASP A 45 17.96 -18.54 2.23
C ASP A 45 17.28 -17.23 1.76
N LEU A 46 17.11 -16.28 2.68
CA LEU A 46 16.41 -15.01 2.45
C LEU A 46 17.29 -13.92 1.80
N GLY A 47 18.54 -14.24 1.46
CA GLY A 47 19.47 -13.33 0.80
C GLY A 47 20.22 -12.42 1.78
N PRO A 48 21.27 -11.74 1.30
CA PRO A 48 22.21 -11.00 2.15
C PRO A 48 21.62 -9.72 2.78
N ASN A 49 20.53 -9.22 2.22
CA ASN A 49 19.89 -7.98 2.67
C ASN A 49 18.84 -8.22 3.77
N VAL A 50 18.61 -9.49 4.12
CA VAL A 50 17.81 -9.89 5.28
C VAL A 50 18.77 -10.21 6.42
N ILE A 51 18.85 -9.31 7.38
CA ILE A 51 19.79 -9.38 8.50
C ILE A 51 19.03 -9.86 9.73
N VAL A 52 19.34 -11.07 10.19
CA VAL A 52 18.61 -11.73 11.28
C VAL A 52 19.47 -11.77 12.54
N PHE A 53 18.93 -11.27 13.64
CA PHE A 53 19.57 -11.28 14.95
C PHE A 53 18.83 -12.19 15.91
N ASP A 54 19.57 -12.86 16.80
CA ASP A 54 19.04 -13.47 18.02
C ASP A 54 19.59 -12.74 19.26
N PRO A 55 19.05 -12.96 20.47
CA PRO A 55 19.49 -12.26 21.68
C PRO A 55 20.99 -12.44 22.03
N SER A 56 21.64 -13.48 21.48
CA SER A 56 23.06 -13.76 21.71
C SER A 56 23.97 -13.15 20.65
N THR A 57 23.41 -12.60 19.58
CA THR A 57 24.18 -12.02 18.47
C THR A 57 24.97 -10.81 18.96
N ALA A 58 26.29 -10.84 18.82
CA ALA A 58 27.16 -9.72 19.15
C ALA A 58 27.11 -8.63 18.05
N GLY A 59 27.31 -7.36 18.43
CA GLY A 59 27.46 -6.27 17.47
C GLY A 59 26.17 -5.81 16.78
N VAL A 60 24.99 -6.13 17.32
CA VAL A 60 23.68 -5.73 16.75
C VAL A 60 23.61 -4.21 16.52
N GLN A 61 23.93 -3.40 17.54
CA GLN A 61 23.92 -1.93 17.42
C GLN A 61 24.86 -1.44 16.30
N ALA A 62 26.08 -1.97 16.23
CA ALA A 62 27.04 -1.57 15.20
C ALA A 62 26.53 -1.86 13.78
N LYS A 63 25.80 -2.97 13.60
CA LYS A 63 25.20 -3.31 12.31
C LYS A 63 24.02 -2.41 11.95
N LEU A 64 23.17 -2.07 12.94
CA LEU A 64 22.11 -1.08 12.79
C LEU A 64 22.69 0.27 12.37
N ASP A 65 23.72 0.74 13.07
CA ASP A 65 24.41 2.01 12.77
C ASP A 65 25.07 2.01 11.40
N GLU A 66 25.67 0.89 10.98
CA GLU A 66 26.28 0.74 9.67
C GLU A 66 25.27 0.96 8.54
N VAL A 67 24.09 0.31 8.64
CA VAL A 67 23.04 0.46 7.62
C VAL A 67 22.40 1.82 7.70
N PHE A 68 22.14 2.36 8.90
CA PHE A 68 21.60 3.70 9.08
C PHE A 68 22.48 4.75 8.39
N LYS A 69 23.80 4.72 8.61
CA LYS A 69 24.74 5.66 7.96
C LYS A 69 24.70 5.61 6.43
N ARG A 70 24.37 4.46 5.84
CA ARG A 70 24.19 4.33 4.39
C ARG A 70 22.84 4.85 3.95
N GLN A 71 21.79 4.54 4.71
CA GLN A 71 20.41 4.76 4.31
C GLN A 71 19.80 6.08 4.78
N GLU A 72 20.41 6.80 5.71
CA GLU A 72 19.85 7.99 6.34
C GLU A 72 19.42 9.04 5.29
N SER A 73 20.30 9.33 4.34
CA SER A 73 20.05 10.29 3.25
C SER A 73 19.92 9.62 1.87
N ASP A 74 19.84 8.29 1.79
CA ASP A 74 19.77 7.54 0.52
C ASP A 74 18.33 7.47 -0.02
N GLN A 75 17.72 8.64 -0.21
CA GLN A 75 16.31 8.76 -0.56
C GLN A 75 15.97 8.03 -1.87
N PHE A 76 16.82 8.10 -2.90
CA PHE A 76 16.54 7.51 -4.21
C PHE A 76 17.50 6.37 -4.60
N GLY A 77 18.34 5.90 -3.69
CA GLY A 77 19.25 4.80 -3.96
C GLY A 77 18.58 3.44 -4.01
N THR A 78 19.41 2.45 -4.31
CA THR A 78 18.99 1.05 -4.54
C THR A 78 19.19 0.17 -3.31
N GLY A 79 19.77 0.70 -2.23
CA GLY A 79 19.92 -0.01 -0.96
C GLY A 79 18.54 -0.40 -0.41
N ARG A 80 18.37 -1.68 -0.05
CA ARG A 80 17.15 -2.25 0.54
C ARG A 80 17.56 -3.18 1.67
N TYR A 81 16.99 -3.00 2.86
CA TYR A 81 17.39 -3.78 4.03
C TYR A 81 16.17 -4.19 4.87
N ALA A 82 16.22 -5.40 5.41
CA ALA A 82 15.27 -5.87 6.41
C ALA A 82 16.02 -6.43 7.62
N PHE A 83 15.76 -5.84 8.79
CA PHE A 83 16.23 -6.35 10.07
C PHE A 83 15.16 -7.20 10.73
N PHE A 84 15.51 -8.43 11.08
CA PHE A 84 14.63 -9.34 11.79
C PHE A 84 15.22 -9.75 13.13
N PHE A 85 14.41 -9.69 14.17
CA PHE A 85 14.79 -10.04 15.53
C PHE A 85 14.04 -11.31 15.93
N LYS A 86 14.78 -12.40 16.22
CA LYS A 86 14.18 -13.62 16.76
C LYS A 86 13.46 -13.34 18.09
N PRO A 87 12.51 -14.20 18.50
CA PRO A 87 11.91 -14.10 19.83
C PRO A 87 12.96 -14.03 20.94
N GLY A 88 12.77 -13.12 21.88
CA GLY A 88 13.69 -12.83 22.97
C GLY A 88 13.72 -11.37 23.38
N THR A 89 14.70 -11.01 24.21
CA THR A 89 14.89 -9.65 24.71
C THR A 89 16.25 -9.10 24.30
N TYR A 90 16.26 -7.90 23.74
CA TYR A 90 17.44 -7.15 23.33
C TYR A 90 17.57 -5.90 24.19
N ASN A 91 18.79 -5.50 24.55
CA ASN A 91 19.02 -4.41 25.50
C ASN A 91 19.95 -3.33 24.92
N GLY A 92 19.69 -2.08 25.27
CA GLY A 92 20.58 -0.95 24.97
C GLY A 92 20.66 -0.62 23.49
N LEU A 93 19.62 -0.96 22.71
CA LEU A 93 19.57 -0.67 21.28
C LEU A 93 18.87 0.66 21.02
N ASN A 94 19.40 1.44 20.08
CA ASN A 94 18.67 2.50 19.41
C ASN A 94 18.76 2.23 17.90
N ALA A 95 17.76 1.58 17.35
CA ALA A 95 17.68 1.26 15.93
C ALA A 95 17.17 2.46 15.15
N GLN A 96 18.07 3.34 14.72
CA GLN A 96 17.73 4.44 13.82
C GLN A 96 17.48 3.89 12.41
N LEU A 97 16.34 4.24 11.81
CA LEU A 97 15.96 3.75 10.48
C LEU A 97 16.09 4.85 9.43
N GLY A 98 16.93 4.59 8.42
CA GLY A 98 17.01 5.39 7.20
C GLY A 98 15.99 4.95 6.15
N PHE A 99 16.16 5.42 4.91
CA PHE A 99 15.34 5.01 3.79
C PHE A 99 15.43 3.51 3.49
N TYR A 100 14.35 2.95 2.96
CA TYR A 100 14.21 1.56 2.53
C TYR A 100 14.67 0.51 3.53
N THR A 101 14.41 0.79 4.81
CA THR A 101 14.78 -0.10 5.91
C THR A 101 13.51 -0.55 6.63
N ALA A 102 13.30 -1.86 6.68
CA ALA A 102 12.27 -2.48 7.50
C ALA A 102 12.91 -3.08 8.76
N ILE A 103 12.24 -2.98 9.90
CA ILE A 103 12.62 -3.68 11.14
C ILE A 103 11.41 -4.44 11.68
N ALA A 104 11.60 -5.71 12.04
CA ALA A 104 10.51 -6.51 12.58
C ALA A 104 10.94 -7.60 13.56
N GLY A 105 10.03 -7.99 14.44
CA GLY A 105 10.16 -9.18 15.27
C GLY A 105 9.64 -10.43 14.57
N LEU A 106 10.29 -11.57 14.81
CA LEU A 106 9.92 -12.90 14.28
C LEU A 106 9.06 -13.71 15.27
N GLY A 107 8.48 -13.06 16.28
CA GLY A 107 7.46 -13.65 17.15
C GLY A 107 6.11 -13.81 16.46
N LEU A 108 5.20 -14.55 17.09
CA LEU A 108 3.80 -14.52 16.66
C LEU A 108 3.06 -13.33 17.29
N SER A 109 3.52 -12.86 18.45
CA SER A 109 3.05 -11.66 19.14
C SER A 109 4.18 -10.62 19.23
N PRO A 110 3.88 -9.31 19.30
CA PRO A 110 4.90 -8.27 19.49
C PRO A 110 5.74 -8.48 20.75
N ASP A 111 5.10 -8.96 21.82
CA ASP A 111 5.76 -9.20 23.11
C ASP A 111 6.76 -10.36 23.10
N ASP A 112 6.71 -11.24 22.11
CA ASP A 112 7.70 -12.31 21.94
C ASP A 112 9.08 -11.74 21.60
N THR A 113 9.16 -10.54 21.02
CA THR A 113 10.40 -9.86 20.67
C THR A 113 10.42 -8.46 21.29
N THR A 114 11.07 -8.34 22.44
CA THR A 114 11.18 -7.07 23.17
C THR A 114 12.54 -6.41 22.97
N ILE A 115 12.55 -5.12 22.65
CA ILE A 115 13.74 -4.26 22.68
C ILE A 115 13.60 -3.32 23.88
N ASN A 116 14.49 -3.45 24.86
CA ASN A 116 14.72 -2.46 25.91
C ASN A 116 15.61 -1.37 25.33
N GLY A 117 14.96 -0.41 24.67
CA GLY A 117 15.56 0.50 23.71
C GLY A 117 14.51 1.06 22.76
N ASP A 118 15.00 1.62 21.65
CA ASP A 118 14.22 2.45 20.74
C ASP A 118 14.33 1.94 19.30
N VAL A 119 13.26 2.17 18.54
CA VAL A 119 13.25 2.07 17.07
C VAL A 119 12.89 3.46 16.56
N THR A 120 13.88 4.18 16.06
CA THR A 120 13.82 5.63 15.92
C THR A 120 13.81 6.07 14.48
N VAL A 121 12.92 7.01 14.18
CA VAL A 121 13.08 7.90 13.02
C VAL A 121 13.08 9.33 13.54
N ASP A 122 14.08 10.10 13.11
CA ASP A 122 14.18 11.55 13.33
C ASP A 122 14.59 12.21 12.00
N ALA A 123 14.74 13.53 11.97
CA ALA A 123 14.95 14.30 10.75
C ALA A 123 16.31 15.03 10.70
N GLY A 124 17.35 14.49 11.34
CA GLY A 124 18.68 15.09 11.39
C GLY A 124 19.26 15.39 9.99
N TRP A 125 19.14 14.42 9.07
CA TRP A 125 19.60 14.53 7.69
C TRP A 125 19.01 15.71 6.89
N PHE A 126 17.82 16.17 7.29
CA PHE A 126 17.10 17.26 6.65
C PHE A 126 16.74 18.39 7.64
N ASN A 127 17.66 18.67 8.57
CA ASN A 127 17.60 19.81 9.49
C ASN A 127 16.30 19.90 10.31
N GLY A 128 15.77 18.77 10.75
CA GLY A 128 14.54 18.70 11.54
C GLY A 128 13.25 18.70 10.70
N ASN A 129 13.33 18.76 9.38
CA ASN A 129 12.19 18.60 8.49
C ASN A 129 11.93 17.11 8.17
N ALA A 130 10.83 16.56 8.67
CA ALA A 130 10.45 15.17 8.48
C ALA A 130 9.58 14.92 7.23
N THR A 131 9.28 15.94 6.41
CA THR A 131 8.39 15.79 5.23
C THR A 131 8.91 14.85 4.16
N GLN A 132 10.16 14.38 4.26
CA GLN A 132 10.76 13.41 3.34
C GLN A 132 11.16 12.10 4.00
N ASN A 133 10.75 11.85 5.26
CA ASN A 133 11.04 10.60 5.97
C ASN A 133 10.13 9.45 5.49
N PHE A 134 10.33 9.03 4.24
CA PHE A 134 9.56 8.00 3.55
C PHE A 134 10.15 6.60 3.70
N TRP A 135 9.42 5.62 3.17
CA TRP A 135 9.87 4.27 2.81
C TRP A 135 10.66 3.54 3.91
N ARG A 136 10.11 3.47 5.13
CA ARG A 136 10.66 2.66 6.23
C ARG A 136 9.56 2.08 7.11
N SER A 137 9.76 0.93 7.73
CA SER A 137 8.67 0.26 8.46
C SER A 137 9.14 -0.38 9.77
N ALA A 138 8.22 -0.42 10.74
CA ALA A 138 8.39 -1.15 12.00
C ALA A 138 7.20 -2.09 12.21
N GLU A 139 7.47 -3.36 12.48
CA GLU A 139 6.44 -4.38 12.63
C GLU A 139 6.69 -5.40 13.75
N ASN A 140 5.65 -5.78 14.50
CA ASN A 140 5.67 -6.96 15.39
C ASN A 140 6.79 -6.95 16.45
N LEU A 141 6.97 -5.81 17.12
CA LEU A 141 7.96 -5.62 18.19
C LEU A 141 7.34 -4.98 19.42
N ALA A 142 7.83 -5.36 20.60
CA ALA A 142 7.60 -4.61 21.82
C ALA A 142 8.80 -3.72 22.14
N LEU A 143 8.57 -2.45 22.43
CA LEU A 143 9.62 -1.48 22.78
C LEU A 143 9.42 -1.01 24.23
N LYS A 144 10.53 -0.93 24.98
CA LYS A 144 10.62 -0.18 26.24
C LYS A 144 11.61 0.98 26.01
N PRO A 145 11.11 2.14 25.53
CA PRO A 145 11.96 3.26 25.14
C PRO A 145 12.82 3.75 26.31
N VAL A 146 14.09 4.11 26.07
CA VAL A 146 15.04 4.39 27.16
C VAL A 146 14.63 5.57 28.05
N ASN A 147 13.89 6.53 27.50
CA ASN A 147 13.39 7.71 28.22
C ASN A 147 11.85 7.64 28.46
N GLY A 148 11.24 6.49 28.20
CA GLY A 148 9.79 6.29 28.29
C GLY A 148 9.00 6.74 27.07
N THR A 149 9.60 7.32 26.01
CA THR A 149 8.92 7.70 24.76
C THR A 149 9.75 7.36 23.52
N ASN A 150 9.21 6.50 22.65
CA ASN A 150 9.83 6.21 21.34
C ASN A 150 9.55 7.35 20.36
N ARG A 151 10.47 7.67 19.44
CA ARG A 151 10.21 8.65 18.36
C ARG A 151 10.09 7.97 16.99
N TRP A 152 8.97 8.21 16.30
CA TRP A 152 8.69 7.76 14.94
C TRP A 152 8.32 8.97 14.06
N ALA A 153 9.30 9.84 13.81
CA ALA A 153 9.10 11.09 13.06
C ALA A 153 9.10 10.87 11.55
N VAL A 154 7.99 10.33 11.04
CA VAL A 154 7.87 9.92 9.63
C VAL A 154 6.92 10.81 8.82
N ALA A 155 6.98 10.63 7.50
CA ALA A 155 5.96 11.10 6.57
C ALA A 155 5.21 9.89 5.96
N GLN A 156 4.85 9.95 4.67
CA GLN A 156 4.10 8.90 3.96
C GLN A 156 4.91 7.59 3.79
N ALA A 157 4.21 6.48 3.50
CA ALA A 157 4.76 5.14 3.28
C ALA A 157 5.68 4.60 4.38
N ALA A 158 5.38 4.97 5.63
CA ALA A 158 6.14 4.57 6.79
C ALA A 158 5.29 3.86 7.86
N PRO A 159 4.79 2.63 7.57
CA PRO A 159 3.83 1.96 8.42
C PRO A 159 4.44 1.57 9.78
N PHE A 160 3.63 1.74 10.82
CA PHE A 160 3.89 1.27 12.18
C PHE A 160 2.81 0.25 12.56
N ARG A 161 3.12 -1.04 12.39
CA ARG A 161 2.11 -2.12 12.49
C ARG A 161 2.42 -3.07 13.62
N ARG A 162 1.40 -3.51 14.35
CA ARG A 162 1.56 -4.62 15.30
C ARG A 162 2.65 -4.33 16.34
N MET A 163 2.70 -3.11 16.87
CA MET A 163 3.73 -2.69 17.81
C MET A 163 3.18 -2.65 19.23
N HIS A 164 4.00 -2.95 20.22
CA HIS A 164 3.69 -2.73 21.63
C HIS A 164 4.66 -1.73 22.25
N ILE A 165 4.23 -0.49 22.42
CA ILE A 165 5.05 0.57 23.03
C ILE A 165 4.71 0.67 24.50
N LYS A 166 5.63 0.19 25.35
CA LYS A 166 5.53 0.22 26.81
C LYS A 166 5.99 1.59 27.31
N GLY A 167 5.30 2.62 26.84
CA GLY A 167 5.65 4.03 26.98
C GLY A 167 4.84 4.92 26.03
N GLY A 168 5.25 6.18 25.87
CA GLY A 168 4.70 7.11 24.89
C GLY A 168 5.27 6.91 23.48
N LEU A 169 4.61 7.51 22.49
CA LEU A 169 5.07 7.55 21.10
C LEU A 169 5.02 8.98 20.57
N ASN A 170 6.17 9.56 20.26
CA ASN A 170 6.30 10.88 19.64
C ASN A 170 6.39 10.73 18.12
N LEU A 171 5.53 11.43 17.39
CA LEU A 171 5.50 11.37 15.92
C LEU A 171 6.15 12.58 15.26
N SER A 172 6.64 13.56 16.01
CA SER A 172 7.37 14.72 15.49
C SER A 172 8.87 14.55 15.57
N PRO A 173 9.61 15.16 14.63
CA PRO A 173 11.06 15.27 14.73
C PRO A 173 11.44 16.13 15.94
N ASN A 174 12.70 16.01 16.37
CA ASN A 174 13.23 16.94 17.36
C ASN A 174 13.09 18.39 16.84
N GLY A 175 12.56 19.29 17.67
CA GLY A 175 12.31 20.69 17.32
C GLY A 175 10.95 20.97 16.67
N TYR A 176 10.10 19.97 16.46
CA TYR A 176 8.74 20.14 15.91
C TYR A 176 8.71 20.76 14.50
N GLY A 177 9.70 20.44 13.67
CA GLY A 177 9.68 20.79 12.25
C GLY A 177 8.52 20.13 11.50
N TRP A 178 8.37 20.47 10.22
CA TRP A 178 7.28 19.94 9.40
C TRP A 178 7.31 18.41 9.32
N ALA A 179 6.13 17.81 9.38
CA ALA A 179 5.95 16.37 9.27
C ALA A 179 4.57 16.06 8.67
N SER A 180 4.51 15.08 7.76
CA SER A 180 3.32 14.75 6.95
C SER A 180 3.05 13.25 6.94
N GLY A 181 3.04 12.65 8.13
CA GLY A 181 2.63 11.26 8.35
C GLY A 181 1.11 11.10 8.27
N GLY A 182 0.55 9.96 8.65
CA GLY A 182 1.23 8.71 8.98
C GLY A 182 0.20 7.63 9.27
N TYR A 183 0.68 6.42 9.53
CA TYR A 183 -0.17 5.24 9.62
C TYR A 183 0.24 4.35 10.79
N ILE A 184 -0.70 4.10 11.71
CA ILE A 184 -0.58 3.11 12.78
C ILE A 184 -1.71 2.09 12.65
N ALA A 185 -1.38 0.80 12.75
CA ALA A 185 -2.39 -0.26 12.82
C ALA A 185 -2.02 -1.38 13.78
N ASP A 186 -3.04 -2.07 14.31
CA ASP A 186 -2.89 -3.25 15.15
C ASP A 186 -1.94 -3.05 16.34
N SER A 187 -1.81 -1.83 16.86
CA SER A 187 -0.76 -1.48 17.81
C SER A 187 -1.31 -1.12 19.18
N ARG A 188 -0.49 -1.32 20.21
CA ARG A 188 -0.78 -0.90 21.58
C ARG A 188 0.30 0.07 22.04
N ILE A 189 -0.10 1.28 22.40
CA ILE A 189 0.75 2.30 22.99
C ILE A 189 0.23 2.52 24.42
N ASP A 190 0.97 2.06 25.42
CA ASP A 190 0.54 2.14 26.82
C ASP A 190 0.45 3.59 27.32
N GLY A 191 1.31 4.47 26.81
CA GLY A 191 1.30 5.90 27.10
C GLY A 191 0.48 6.72 26.10
N SER A 192 0.78 8.02 26.02
CA SER A 192 0.16 8.91 25.03
C SER A 192 0.92 8.89 23.71
N VAL A 193 0.17 8.96 22.61
CA VAL A 193 0.72 9.35 21.31
C VAL A 193 0.77 10.88 21.25
N GLY A 194 1.89 11.43 20.82
CA GLY A 194 2.15 12.87 20.68
C GLY A 194 2.47 13.23 19.23
N PRO A 195 1.49 13.71 18.45
CA PRO A 195 1.72 14.10 17.07
C PRO A 195 2.43 15.44 16.89
N TYR A 196 2.23 16.38 17.83
CA TYR A 196 2.76 17.75 17.82
C TYR A 196 2.57 18.48 16.48
N SER A 197 3.60 18.50 15.62
CA SER A 197 3.61 19.20 14.33
C SER A 197 3.10 18.37 13.15
N GLN A 198 2.79 17.08 13.36
CA GLN A 198 2.23 16.22 12.32
C GLN A 198 0.93 16.79 11.77
N GLN A 199 0.90 17.03 10.46
CA GLN A 199 -0.23 17.63 9.77
C GLN A 199 -1.51 16.78 9.89
N GLN A 200 -1.37 15.47 9.65
CA GLN A 200 -2.46 14.50 9.69
C GLN A 200 -1.96 13.15 10.19
N TRP A 201 -2.88 12.23 10.51
CA TRP A 201 -2.55 10.86 10.85
C TRP A 201 -3.75 9.93 10.74
N TYR A 202 -3.52 8.66 10.39
CA TYR A 202 -4.51 7.61 10.49
C TYR A 202 -4.07 6.53 11.48
N THR A 203 -4.96 6.19 12.42
CA THR A 203 -4.76 5.07 13.34
C THR A 203 -5.98 4.16 13.28
N ARG A 204 -5.76 2.86 13.09
CA ARG A 204 -6.85 1.87 13.14
C ARG A 204 -6.58 0.69 14.06
N ASP A 205 -7.66 0.10 14.57
CA ASP A 205 -7.67 -1.20 15.25
C ASP A 205 -6.56 -1.33 16.30
N SER A 206 -6.43 -0.31 17.14
CA SER A 206 -5.28 -0.11 18.03
C SER A 206 -5.77 0.28 19.42
N SER A 207 -4.86 0.33 20.39
CA SER A 207 -5.10 0.87 21.73
C SER A 207 -4.05 1.92 22.05
N VAL A 208 -4.48 3.08 22.53
CA VAL A 208 -3.61 4.16 23.01
C VAL A 208 -4.01 4.55 24.43
N GLY A 209 -3.04 4.86 25.29
CA GLY A 209 -3.32 5.43 26.62
C GLY A 209 -3.87 6.86 26.54
N GLY A 210 -3.56 7.57 25.45
CA GLY A 210 -4.10 8.88 25.13
C GLY A 210 -3.57 9.43 23.81
N TRP A 211 -4.12 10.56 23.38
CA TRP A 211 -3.72 11.27 22.17
C TRP A 211 -3.60 12.76 22.46
N LEU A 212 -2.41 13.33 22.24
CA LEU A 212 -2.05 14.64 22.78
C LEU A 212 -2.72 15.82 22.06
N ASN A 213 -2.67 15.86 20.73
CA ASN A 213 -3.14 17.00 19.94
C ASN A 213 -3.47 16.61 18.48
N ALA A 214 -4.05 17.55 17.74
CA ALA A 214 -4.27 17.47 16.30
C ALA A 214 -3.83 18.78 15.60
N VAL A 215 -3.50 18.68 14.31
CA VAL A 215 -3.17 19.83 13.45
C VAL A 215 -4.27 20.04 12.41
N TRP A 216 -4.37 19.17 11.39
CA TRP A 216 -5.38 19.31 10.32
C TRP A 216 -6.35 18.14 10.22
N ASN A 217 -5.89 16.89 10.31
CA ASN A 217 -6.75 15.72 10.08
C ASN A 217 -6.27 14.47 10.85
N MET A 218 -6.76 14.26 12.06
CA MET A 218 -6.40 13.09 12.87
C MET A 218 -7.58 12.10 12.89
N VAL A 219 -7.42 10.97 12.21
CA VAL A 219 -8.52 10.03 11.95
C VAL A 219 -8.29 8.70 12.66
N PHE A 220 -9.36 8.19 13.29
CA PHE A 220 -9.36 6.95 14.06
C PHE A 220 -10.51 6.04 13.63
N SER A 221 -10.26 4.75 13.51
CA SER A 221 -11.33 3.74 13.40
C SER A 221 -10.99 2.49 14.22
N GLY A 222 -11.88 2.07 15.12
CA GLY A 222 -11.60 0.89 15.94
C GLY A 222 -10.49 1.09 16.97
N VAL A 223 -10.29 2.31 17.47
CA VAL A 223 -9.19 2.62 18.39
C VAL A 223 -9.69 2.76 19.83
N ASP A 224 -9.14 1.93 20.72
CA ASP A 224 -9.31 2.07 22.16
C ASP A 224 -8.47 3.24 22.68
N GLY A 225 -9.12 4.13 23.44
CA GLY A 225 -8.49 5.35 23.96
C GLY A 225 -8.35 6.51 22.97
N ALA A 226 -8.90 6.40 21.76
CA ALA A 226 -8.97 7.53 20.84
C ALA A 226 -9.84 8.68 21.40
N PRO A 227 -9.52 9.94 21.08
CA PRO A 227 -10.38 11.07 21.42
C PRO A 227 -11.74 10.94 20.71
N GLY A 228 -12.81 11.48 21.31
CA GLY A 228 -14.12 11.51 20.67
C GLY A 228 -14.14 12.36 19.40
N GLN A 229 -15.09 12.09 18.50
CA GLN A 229 -15.36 12.90 17.31
C GLN A 229 -15.52 14.38 17.68
N SER A 230 -14.74 15.27 17.08
CA SER A 230 -14.80 16.71 17.39
C SER A 230 -14.43 17.64 16.23
N PHE A 231 -14.27 17.11 15.01
CA PHE A 231 -14.04 17.93 13.84
C PHE A 231 -15.14 19.03 13.72
N PRO A 232 -14.77 20.30 13.45
CA PRO A 232 -13.49 20.76 12.91
C PRO A 232 -12.43 21.15 13.94
N ASN A 233 -12.76 21.28 15.23
CA ASN A 233 -11.81 21.79 16.23
C ASN A 233 -12.00 21.17 17.63
N PRO A 234 -11.02 20.38 18.12
CA PRO A 234 -9.86 19.87 17.37
C PRO A 234 -10.30 18.94 16.22
N PRO A 235 -9.54 18.84 15.12
CA PRO A 235 -9.95 18.07 13.94
C PRO A 235 -9.72 16.56 14.12
N TYR A 236 -10.49 15.97 15.02
CA TYR A 236 -10.59 14.53 15.23
C TYR A 236 -11.80 13.96 14.51
N THR A 237 -11.53 13.01 13.61
CA THR A 237 -12.53 12.12 13.01
C THR A 237 -12.43 10.75 13.67
N THR A 238 -13.45 10.32 14.42
CA THR A 238 -13.38 9.09 15.22
C THR A 238 -14.57 8.18 14.94
N LEU A 239 -14.27 7.00 14.41
CA LEU A 239 -15.22 5.92 14.20
C LEU A 239 -15.00 4.84 15.25
N ASP A 240 -16.10 4.31 15.80
CA ASP A 240 -16.04 3.28 16.84
C ASP A 240 -15.36 1.99 16.35
N THR A 241 -15.56 1.65 15.07
CA THR A 241 -14.99 0.44 14.48
C THR A 241 -14.45 0.70 13.08
N THR A 242 -13.46 -0.10 12.67
CA THR A 242 -13.12 -0.25 11.25
C THR A 242 -14.10 -1.26 10.63
N PRO A 243 -14.88 -0.91 9.58
CA PRO A 243 -15.96 -1.76 9.11
C PRO A 243 -15.50 -3.16 8.69
N ILE A 244 -14.37 -3.24 7.98
CA ILE A 244 -13.70 -4.49 7.64
C ILE A 244 -12.19 -4.21 7.67
N SER A 245 -11.42 -5.06 8.35
CA SER A 245 -9.97 -5.04 8.27
C SER A 245 -9.41 -6.45 8.27
N ARG A 246 -8.21 -6.62 7.73
CA ARG A 246 -7.46 -7.88 7.77
C ARG A 246 -6.01 -7.50 7.93
N GLU A 247 -5.38 -7.90 9.03
CA GLU A 247 -3.99 -7.48 9.26
C GLU A 247 -3.04 -8.06 8.22
N LYS A 248 -1.97 -7.31 7.96
CA LYS A 248 -0.97 -7.63 6.95
C LYS A 248 -0.30 -8.98 7.27
N PRO A 249 -0.07 -9.85 6.27
CA PRO A 249 0.81 -11.00 6.44
C PRO A 249 2.21 -10.59 6.92
N PHE A 250 2.81 -11.40 7.78
CA PHE A 250 4.17 -11.17 8.26
C PHE A 250 4.95 -12.47 8.44
N LEU A 251 6.27 -12.37 8.29
CA LEU A 251 7.21 -13.46 8.51
C LEU A 251 7.42 -13.65 10.01
N TYR A 252 7.41 -14.89 10.48
CA TYR A 252 7.72 -15.24 11.87
C TYR A 252 8.42 -16.60 11.96
N LEU A 253 8.93 -16.93 13.15
CA LEU A 253 9.52 -18.23 13.47
C LEU A 253 8.55 -19.08 14.30
N ALA A 254 8.24 -20.28 13.80
CA ALA A 254 7.64 -21.34 14.59
C ALA A 254 8.75 -22.31 15.03
N GLY A 255 9.33 -22.08 16.22
CA GLY A 255 10.57 -22.73 16.61
C GLY A 255 11.73 -22.21 15.76
N THR A 256 12.31 -23.07 14.93
CA THR A 256 13.38 -22.69 13.98
C THR A 256 12.86 -22.46 12.55
N ASP A 257 11.60 -22.78 12.28
CA ASP A 257 11.05 -22.77 10.93
C ASP A 257 10.44 -21.41 10.60
N TYR A 258 10.86 -20.83 9.48
CA TYR A 258 10.20 -19.65 8.92
C TYR A 258 8.81 -19.99 8.40
N LYS A 259 7.84 -19.17 8.79
CA LYS A 259 6.47 -19.21 8.32
C LYS A 259 5.96 -17.81 8.06
N VAL A 260 4.94 -17.69 7.22
CA VAL A 260 4.18 -16.46 7.04
C VAL A 260 2.84 -16.63 7.73
N PHE A 261 2.56 -15.81 8.73
CA PHE A 261 1.27 -15.77 9.39
C PHE A 261 0.29 -14.96 8.54
N LEU A 262 -0.92 -15.47 8.38
CA LEU A 262 -2.02 -14.89 7.63
C LEU A 262 -3.15 -14.56 8.60
N PRO A 263 -3.22 -13.32 9.11
CA PRO A 263 -4.29 -12.91 10.01
C PRO A 263 -5.67 -13.10 9.38
N GLU A 264 -6.64 -13.49 10.21
CA GLU A 264 -8.05 -13.61 9.84
C GLU A 264 -8.65 -12.22 9.56
N LYS A 265 -9.62 -12.15 8.64
CA LYS A 265 -10.44 -10.95 8.42
C LYS A 265 -11.28 -10.67 9.67
N ARG A 266 -11.38 -9.40 10.08
CA ARG A 266 -12.30 -8.90 11.10
C ARG A 266 -13.33 -7.97 10.48
N THR A 267 -14.55 -8.04 10.99
CA THR A 267 -15.64 -7.11 10.67
C THR A 267 -15.96 -6.30 11.91
N ASN A 268 -16.20 -5.00 11.74
CA ASN A 268 -16.36 -4.05 12.85
C ASN A 268 -15.21 -4.17 13.86
N ALA A 269 -13.99 -4.14 13.32
CA ALA A 269 -12.78 -4.32 14.10
C ALA A 269 -12.58 -3.16 15.08
N ARG A 270 -12.11 -3.51 16.27
CA ARG A 270 -11.73 -2.59 17.33
C ARG A 270 -10.62 -3.23 18.17
N GLY A 271 -9.64 -2.43 18.57
CA GLY A 271 -8.47 -2.88 19.32
C GLY A 271 -7.58 -3.85 18.53
N THR A 272 -6.50 -4.31 19.18
CA THR A 272 -5.50 -5.16 18.53
C THR A 272 -5.98 -6.60 18.34
N THR A 273 -5.42 -7.29 17.34
CA THR A 273 -5.66 -8.71 17.07
C THR A 273 -5.00 -9.65 18.07
N TRP A 274 -4.01 -9.17 18.81
CA TRP A 274 -3.09 -9.97 19.61
C TRP A 274 -3.14 -9.66 21.12
N GLY A 275 -3.85 -8.60 21.52
CA GLY A 275 -3.94 -8.19 22.93
C GLY A 275 -4.71 -9.17 23.82
N ASN A 276 -5.54 -10.04 23.23
CA ASN A 276 -6.39 -11.02 23.94
C ASN A 276 -5.92 -12.47 23.74
N GLY A 277 -4.64 -12.68 23.49
CA GLY A 277 -4.03 -14.01 23.31
C GLY A 277 -3.55 -14.25 21.87
N THR A 278 -3.49 -15.52 21.47
CA THR A 278 -2.99 -15.91 20.14
C THR A 278 -3.83 -15.25 19.03
N PRO A 279 -3.21 -14.50 18.10
CA PRO A 279 -3.95 -13.91 16.99
C PRO A 279 -4.63 -15.00 16.15
N ARG A 280 -5.85 -14.74 15.69
CA ARG A 280 -6.56 -15.66 14.79
C ARG A 280 -6.04 -15.56 13.37
N GLY A 281 -5.83 -16.70 12.72
CA GLY A 281 -5.28 -16.79 11.37
C GLY A 281 -4.69 -18.17 11.10
N THR A 282 -4.00 -18.29 9.96
CA THR A 282 -3.32 -19.52 9.54
C THR A 282 -1.85 -19.25 9.23
N SER A 283 -1.00 -20.27 9.25
CA SER A 283 0.42 -20.12 8.92
C SER A 283 0.81 -20.96 7.72
N LEU A 284 1.46 -20.34 6.74
CA LEU A 284 2.05 -21.03 5.60
C LEU A 284 3.55 -21.24 5.84
N PRO A 285 4.10 -22.46 5.65
CA PRO A 285 5.53 -22.67 5.75
C PRO A 285 6.27 -21.97 4.59
N LEU A 286 7.49 -21.51 4.84
CA LEU A 286 8.31 -20.84 3.81
C LEU A 286 8.55 -21.74 2.59
N SER A 287 8.50 -23.06 2.75
CA SER A 287 8.58 -24.03 1.63
C SER A 287 7.43 -23.93 0.61
N GLN A 288 6.36 -23.18 0.91
CA GLN A 288 5.29 -22.86 -0.06
C GLN A 288 5.49 -21.50 -0.75
N PHE A 289 6.59 -20.80 -0.48
CA PHE A 289 6.92 -19.53 -1.11
C PHE A 289 8.12 -19.71 -2.04
N TYR A 290 8.03 -19.16 -3.23
CA TYR A 290 9.23 -18.86 -4.01
C TYR A 290 9.91 -17.62 -3.41
N VAL A 291 11.11 -17.82 -2.87
CA VAL A 291 11.94 -16.75 -2.29
C VAL A 291 12.68 -16.05 -3.42
N ALA A 292 12.08 -14.98 -3.94
CA ALA A 292 12.62 -14.20 -5.03
C ALA A 292 13.79 -13.32 -4.56
N LYS A 293 14.84 -13.26 -5.36
CA LYS A 293 16.02 -12.39 -5.18
C LYS A 293 16.23 -11.56 -6.45
N PRO A 294 16.84 -10.35 -6.34
CA PRO A 294 17.14 -9.52 -7.51
C PRO A 294 17.86 -10.30 -8.62
N GLY A 295 17.51 -10.03 -9.87
CA GLY A 295 18.00 -10.76 -11.04
C GLY A 295 17.09 -11.91 -11.51
N VAL A 296 16.07 -12.29 -10.72
CA VAL A 296 15.02 -13.20 -11.21
C VAL A 296 14.16 -12.52 -12.29
N SER A 297 13.76 -13.28 -13.31
CA SER A 297 12.87 -12.79 -14.37
C SER A 297 11.40 -12.86 -13.96
N ALA A 298 10.58 -11.97 -14.53
CA ALA A 298 9.13 -12.02 -14.37
C ALA A 298 8.52 -13.35 -14.87
N ALA A 299 9.11 -13.96 -15.91
CA ALA A 299 8.73 -15.30 -16.37
C ALA A 299 8.90 -16.38 -15.28
N THR A 300 9.98 -16.34 -14.52
CA THR A 300 10.21 -17.26 -13.39
C THR A 300 9.23 -17.00 -12.23
N LEU A 301 8.95 -15.72 -11.92
CA LEU A 301 7.94 -15.36 -10.92
C LEU A 301 6.56 -15.93 -11.31
N ASN A 302 6.15 -15.77 -12.56
CA ASN A 302 4.89 -16.32 -13.07
C ASN A 302 4.88 -17.85 -13.09
N ALA A 303 6.01 -18.49 -13.42
CA ALA A 303 6.12 -19.94 -13.35
C ALA A 303 5.96 -20.47 -11.92
N ALA A 304 6.51 -19.79 -10.91
CA ALA A 304 6.33 -20.14 -9.51
C ALA A 304 4.86 -20.02 -9.07
N LEU A 305 4.20 -18.92 -9.45
CA LEU A 305 2.78 -18.70 -9.18
C LEU A 305 1.91 -19.79 -9.84
N ALA A 306 2.19 -20.12 -11.11
CA ALA A 306 1.49 -21.17 -11.84
C ALA A 306 1.70 -22.58 -11.25
N GLN A 307 2.86 -22.82 -10.62
CA GLN A 307 3.16 -24.08 -9.91
C GLN A 307 2.45 -24.21 -8.55
N GLY A 308 1.80 -23.16 -8.06
CA GLY A 308 1.11 -23.18 -6.77
C GLY A 308 1.90 -22.54 -5.62
N LEU A 309 3.09 -21.98 -5.87
CA LEU A 309 3.84 -21.24 -4.85
C LEU A 309 3.25 -19.84 -4.64
N HIS A 310 3.50 -19.29 -3.46
CA HIS A 310 3.38 -17.87 -3.14
C HIS A 310 4.67 -17.14 -3.50
N LEU A 311 4.71 -15.80 -3.39
CA LEU A 311 5.93 -15.02 -3.60
C LEU A 311 6.37 -14.33 -2.32
N LEU A 312 7.65 -14.51 -1.96
CA LEU A 312 8.34 -13.69 -0.98
C LEU A 312 9.44 -12.92 -1.70
N LEU A 313 9.27 -11.60 -1.83
CA LEU A 313 10.22 -10.71 -2.48
C LEU A 313 11.23 -10.22 -1.45
N THR A 314 12.45 -10.72 -1.51
CA THR A 314 13.53 -10.28 -0.59
C THR A 314 13.98 -8.85 -0.93
N PRO A 315 14.66 -8.13 0.00
CA PRO A 315 14.98 -6.72 -0.20
C PRO A 315 15.91 -6.50 -1.40
N GLY A 316 15.42 -5.75 -2.38
CA GLY A 316 16.16 -5.36 -3.59
C GLY A 316 15.26 -4.78 -4.67
N VAL A 317 15.84 -4.47 -5.82
CA VAL A 317 15.15 -3.90 -6.99
C VAL A 317 15.04 -4.97 -8.09
N TYR A 318 13.85 -5.13 -8.65
CA TYR A 318 13.48 -6.18 -9.60
C TYR A 318 12.97 -5.53 -10.88
N HIS A 319 13.64 -5.78 -12.00
CA HIS A 319 13.21 -5.32 -13.32
C HIS A 319 12.31 -6.37 -13.98
N LEU A 320 11.21 -5.93 -14.58
CA LEU A 320 10.16 -6.79 -15.13
C LEU A 320 9.97 -6.52 -16.63
N ASP A 321 10.18 -7.53 -17.47
CA ASP A 321 9.94 -7.48 -18.92
C ASP A 321 8.47 -7.75 -19.30
N ARG A 322 7.66 -8.20 -18.34
CA ARG A 322 6.23 -8.49 -18.44
C ARG A 322 5.58 -8.41 -17.06
N ALA A 323 4.26 -8.36 -17.03
CA ALA A 323 3.52 -8.36 -15.77
C ALA A 323 3.76 -9.63 -14.95
N VAL A 324 3.87 -9.47 -13.63
CA VAL A 324 3.65 -10.56 -12.68
C VAL A 324 2.16 -10.82 -12.61
N GLU A 325 1.73 -12.05 -12.90
CA GLU A 325 0.32 -12.43 -13.03
C GLU A 325 -0.11 -13.33 -11.86
N VAL A 326 -0.92 -12.77 -10.96
CA VAL A 326 -1.47 -13.47 -9.79
C VAL A 326 -2.86 -13.99 -10.13
N ASN A 327 -2.91 -15.24 -10.61
CA ASN A 327 -4.13 -15.84 -11.16
C ASN A 327 -4.79 -16.89 -10.23
N ARG A 328 -4.18 -17.17 -9.06
CA ARG A 328 -4.65 -18.20 -8.12
C ARG A 328 -5.22 -17.53 -6.86
N ALA A 329 -6.39 -18.00 -6.43
CA ALA A 329 -6.99 -17.58 -5.16
C ALA A 329 -6.03 -17.79 -3.98
N ASP A 330 -6.20 -16.99 -2.93
CA ASP A 330 -5.41 -17.02 -1.69
C ASP A 330 -3.90 -16.83 -1.87
N THR A 331 -3.45 -16.37 -3.04
CA THR A 331 -2.02 -16.12 -3.26
C THR A 331 -1.53 -14.96 -2.41
N VAL A 332 -0.46 -15.19 -1.67
CA VAL A 332 0.31 -14.16 -0.97
C VAL A 332 1.50 -13.71 -1.82
N VAL A 333 1.63 -12.39 -1.98
CA VAL A 333 2.85 -11.72 -2.47
C VAL A 333 3.31 -10.77 -1.37
N LEU A 334 4.37 -11.17 -0.65
CA LEU A 334 4.92 -10.43 0.48
C LEU A 334 6.31 -9.90 0.13
N GLY A 335 6.49 -8.59 0.21
CA GLY A 335 7.77 -7.91 0.11
C GLY A 335 8.42 -7.69 1.47
N LEU A 336 9.75 -7.81 1.50
CA LEU A 336 10.58 -7.50 2.64
C LEU A 336 11.47 -6.30 2.31
N GLY A 337 11.67 -5.40 3.28
CA GLY A 337 12.64 -4.30 3.16
C GLY A 337 12.44 -3.43 1.93
N TYR A 338 11.19 -3.09 1.59
CA TYR A 338 10.84 -2.26 0.43
C TYR A 338 11.31 -2.85 -0.91
N ALA A 339 11.18 -4.18 -1.08
CA ALA A 339 11.35 -4.83 -2.37
C ALA A 339 10.62 -4.02 -3.47
N THR A 340 11.34 -3.67 -4.53
CA THR A 340 10.87 -2.71 -5.53
C THR A 340 10.73 -3.38 -6.89
N LEU A 341 9.57 -3.28 -7.51
CA LEU A 341 9.28 -3.78 -8.85
C LEU A 341 9.32 -2.62 -9.85
N ILE A 342 10.17 -2.71 -10.87
CA ILE A 342 10.28 -1.75 -11.96
C ILE A 342 9.82 -2.40 -13.26
N PRO A 343 8.67 -2.01 -13.84
CA PRO A 343 8.28 -2.48 -15.15
C PRO A 343 9.11 -1.80 -16.24
N ASP A 344 9.80 -2.60 -17.05
CA ASP A 344 10.51 -2.13 -18.22
C ASP A 344 9.57 -2.05 -19.43
N ASN A 345 9.94 -1.28 -20.45
CA ASN A 345 9.25 -1.25 -21.75
C ASN A 345 7.75 -0.88 -21.68
N GLY A 346 7.30 -0.21 -20.61
CA GLY A 346 5.91 0.23 -20.44
C GLY A 346 4.92 -0.89 -20.12
N VAL A 347 5.39 -2.02 -19.60
CA VAL A 347 4.50 -3.10 -19.16
C VAL A 347 3.80 -2.76 -17.85
N THR A 348 2.69 -3.42 -17.56
CA THR A 348 2.13 -3.42 -16.19
C THR A 348 3.05 -4.19 -15.27
N ALA A 349 3.34 -3.70 -14.06
CA ALA A 349 4.19 -4.42 -13.12
C ALA A 349 3.48 -5.68 -12.57
N MET A 350 2.22 -5.55 -12.19
CA MET A 350 1.45 -6.66 -11.63
C MET A 350 -0.03 -6.62 -12.03
N LYS A 351 -0.58 -7.79 -12.36
CA LYS A 351 -2.00 -8.02 -12.61
C LYS A 351 -2.51 -9.12 -11.69
N VAL A 352 -3.64 -8.88 -11.04
CA VAL A 352 -4.36 -9.86 -10.23
C VAL A 352 -5.64 -10.25 -10.97
N ALA A 353 -5.94 -11.54 -11.06
CA ALA A 353 -7.21 -12.02 -11.61
C ALA A 353 -8.40 -11.72 -10.68
N ASP A 354 -9.62 -11.91 -11.17
CA ASP A 354 -10.86 -11.78 -10.37
C ASP A 354 -11.04 -13.02 -9.47
N VAL A 355 -10.17 -13.19 -8.48
CA VAL A 355 -10.09 -14.37 -7.59
C VAL A 355 -10.05 -13.97 -6.12
N ASP A 356 -10.55 -14.84 -5.26
CA ASP A 356 -10.61 -14.62 -3.81
C ASP A 356 -9.23 -14.49 -3.15
N GLY A 357 -9.20 -13.76 -2.05
CA GLY A 357 -8.24 -13.95 -0.97
C GLY A 357 -6.79 -13.54 -1.24
N VAL A 358 -6.47 -13.00 -2.43
CA VAL A 358 -5.11 -12.55 -2.75
C VAL A 358 -4.64 -11.48 -1.75
N ARG A 359 -3.39 -11.61 -1.29
CA ARG A 359 -2.77 -10.68 -0.34
C ARG A 359 -1.50 -10.09 -0.93
N LEU A 360 -1.55 -8.81 -1.29
CA LEU A 360 -0.40 -8.02 -1.71
C LEU A 360 0.10 -7.19 -0.54
N ALA A 361 1.36 -7.36 -0.16
CA ALA A 361 1.89 -6.75 1.06
C ALA A 361 3.35 -6.28 0.95
N GLY A 362 3.65 -5.03 1.34
CA GLY A 362 5.00 -4.61 1.71
C GLY A 362 6.01 -4.43 0.56
N PHE A 363 5.58 -3.98 -0.62
CA PHE A 363 6.47 -3.73 -1.75
C PHE A 363 6.19 -2.40 -2.44
N LEU A 364 7.19 -1.88 -3.15
CA LEU A 364 7.10 -0.67 -3.96
C LEU A 364 7.00 -1.06 -5.43
N ILE A 365 6.12 -0.40 -6.19
CA ILE A 365 6.19 -0.37 -7.65
C ILE A 365 6.77 0.98 -8.06
N ASP A 366 7.87 0.98 -8.79
CA ASP A 366 8.53 2.20 -9.24
C ASP A 366 8.50 2.26 -10.77
N ALA A 367 7.86 3.28 -11.33
CA ALA A 367 7.58 3.36 -12.75
C ALA A 367 8.87 3.46 -13.59
N GLY A 368 8.98 2.62 -14.62
CA GLY A 368 10.04 2.76 -15.62
C GLY A 368 9.89 4.03 -16.48
N PRO A 369 10.94 4.39 -17.25
CA PRO A 369 10.95 5.60 -18.07
C PRO A 369 9.96 5.56 -19.24
N VAL A 370 9.63 4.36 -19.73
CA VAL A 370 8.61 4.15 -20.76
C VAL A 370 7.24 4.09 -20.09
N ASN A 371 6.29 4.91 -20.57
CA ASN A 371 4.97 5.01 -19.98
C ASN A 371 4.24 3.67 -19.93
N SER A 372 3.88 3.24 -18.71
CA SER A 372 3.00 2.10 -18.49
C SER A 372 1.53 2.53 -18.55
N PRO A 373 0.63 1.84 -19.27
CA PRO A 373 -0.79 2.18 -19.27
C PRO A 373 -1.43 2.06 -17.88
N VAL A 374 -1.02 1.04 -17.13
CA VAL A 374 -1.36 0.80 -15.72
C VAL A 374 -0.19 0.12 -15.02
N LEU A 375 0.16 0.51 -13.78
CA LEU A 375 1.24 -0.15 -13.02
C LEU A 375 0.74 -1.34 -12.20
N LEU A 376 -0.38 -1.19 -11.48
CA LEU A 376 -1.04 -2.24 -10.72
C LEU A 376 -2.51 -2.38 -11.12
N GLN A 377 -2.94 -3.57 -11.51
CA GLN A 377 -4.32 -3.87 -11.86
C GLN A 377 -4.87 -4.99 -10.97
N ILE A 378 -5.91 -4.69 -10.19
CA ILE A 378 -6.61 -5.64 -9.31
C ILE A 378 -7.93 -6.04 -9.96
N GLY A 379 -7.98 -7.25 -10.51
CA GLY A 379 -9.08 -7.73 -11.34
C GLY A 379 -9.01 -7.14 -12.76
N PRO A 380 -9.45 -7.88 -13.79
CA PRO A 380 -9.66 -7.33 -15.12
C PRO A 380 -10.83 -6.32 -15.11
N ARG A 381 -10.85 -5.40 -16.08
CA ARG A 381 -12.03 -4.52 -16.29
C ARG A 381 -13.27 -5.38 -16.56
N GLY A 382 -14.39 -5.01 -15.96
CA GLY A 382 -15.62 -5.81 -16.01
C GLY A 382 -15.65 -6.97 -15.00
N ALA A 383 -14.67 -7.05 -14.09
CA ALA A 383 -14.75 -7.87 -12.89
C ALA A 383 -16.09 -7.70 -12.17
N SER A 384 -16.67 -8.82 -11.74
CA SER A 384 -18.03 -8.83 -11.17
C SER A 384 -18.22 -9.89 -10.09
N ALA A 385 -17.22 -10.75 -9.85
CA ALA A 385 -17.27 -11.74 -8.79
C ALA A 385 -17.44 -11.07 -7.40
N ASP A 386 -18.17 -11.75 -6.51
CA ASP A 386 -18.30 -11.34 -5.12
C ASP A 386 -17.16 -11.94 -4.29
N HIS A 387 -16.35 -11.08 -3.70
CA HIS A 387 -15.23 -11.45 -2.82
C HIS A 387 -15.48 -11.05 -1.36
N SER A 388 -16.73 -10.79 -0.96
CA SER A 388 -17.07 -10.31 0.39
C SER A 388 -16.58 -11.24 1.52
N ALA A 389 -16.58 -12.56 1.29
CA ALA A 389 -16.08 -13.56 2.23
C ALA A 389 -14.56 -13.53 2.37
N GLN A 390 -13.84 -13.48 1.24
CA GLN A 390 -12.38 -13.48 1.16
C GLN A 390 -11.91 -12.39 0.19
N PRO A 391 -11.87 -11.13 0.63
CA PRO A 391 -11.52 -10.02 -0.26
C PRO A 391 -10.04 -10.09 -0.65
N ILE A 392 -9.69 -9.45 -1.75
CA ILE A 392 -8.31 -9.11 -2.08
C ILE A 392 -7.85 -7.99 -1.12
N THR A 393 -6.63 -8.07 -0.59
CA THR A 393 -6.03 -7.01 0.24
C THR A 393 -4.76 -6.45 -0.38
N VAL A 394 -4.64 -5.12 -0.37
CA VAL A 394 -3.47 -4.35 -0.79
C VAL A 394 -2.97 -3.57 0.42
N GLN A 395 -1.80 -3.92 0.96
CA GLN A 395 -1.30 -3.41 2.25
C GLN A 395 0.16 -3.01 2.20
N ASP A 396 0.48 -1.76 2.52
CA ASP A 396 1.86 -1.25 2.38
C ASP A 396 2.42 -1.51 0.97
N VAL A 397 1.54 -1.43 -0.04
CA VAL A 397 1.94 -1.40 -1.45
C VAL A 397 2.04 0.05 -1.84
N PHE A 398 3.22 0.46 -2.26
CA PHE A 398 3.50 1.85 -2.60
C PHE A 398 3.76 1.97 -4.09
N ILE A 399 3.48 3.13 -4.67
CA ILE A 399 3.75 3.39 -6.08
C ILE A 399 4.48 4.72 -6.22
N ARG A 400 5.60 4.72 -6.95
CA ARG A 400 6.39 5.92 -7.27
C ARG A 400 6.44 6.13 -8.78
N ILE A 401 6.34 7.39 -9.20
CA ILE A 401 6.50 7.82 -10.59
C ILE A 401 7.51 8.98 -10.68
N GLY A 402 8.77 8.65 -10.97
CA GLY A 402 9.86 9.61 -11.02
C GLY A 402 10.68 9.69 -9.72
N GLY A 403 11.56 10.68 -9.61
CA GLY A 403 12.40 10.94 -8.41
C GLY A 403 13.75 10.21 -8.45
N ALA A 404 13.77 8.95 -8.87
CA ALA A 404 15.00 8.16 -9.10
C ALA A 404 15.45 8.14 -10.58
N GLY A 405 15.09 9.18 -11.34
CA GLY A 405 15.09 9.20 -12.80
C GLY A 405 13.68 9.40 -13.36
N PRO A 406 13.51 9.57 -14.68
CA PRO A 406 12.18 9.72 -15.26
C PRO A 406 11.40 8.41 -15.12
N GLY A 407 10.15 8.50 -14.66
CA GLY A 407 9.20 7.40 -14.62
C GLY A 407 7.85 7.88 -15.12
N LYS A 408 7.10 7.06 -15.85
CA LYS A 408 5.78 7.46 -16.39
C LYS A 408 4.74 6.35 -16.28
N ALA A 409 3.53 6.74 -15.94
CA ALA A 409 2.37 5.85 -16.03
C ALA A 409 1.11 6.66 -16.33
N THR A 410 0.21 6.13 -17.16
CA THR A 410 -1.07 6.80 -17.42
C THR A 410 -2.00 6.67 -16.20
N LEU A 411 -2.04 5.48 -15.61
CA LEU A 411 -2.76 5.16 -14.38
C LEU A 411 -1.84 4.37 -13.45
N SER A 412 -1.78 4.73 -12.17
CA SER A 412 -0.92 3.99 -11.24
C SER A 412 -1.60 2.73 -10.72
N MET A 413 -2.80 2.83 -10.17
CA MET A 413 -3.54 1.69 -9.62
C MET A 413 -4.97 1.64 -10.17
N GLU A 414 -5.37 0.50 -10.71
CA GLU A 414 -6.73 0.21 -11.14
C GLU A 414 -7.33 -0.92 -10.29
N VAL A 415 -8.45 -0.65 -9.62
CA VAL A 415 -9.15 -1.62 -8.75
C VAL A 415 -10.50 -1.93 -9.35
N ASN A 416 -10.61 -3.10 -9.97
CA ASN A 416 -11.81 -3.59 -10.63
C ASN A 416 -12.55 -4.64 -9.78
N SER A 417 -11.82 -5.50 -9.06
CA SER A 417 -12.44 -6.54 -8.23
C SER A 417 -13.19 -5.96 -7.04
N ARG A 418 -14.41 -6.48 -6.84
CA ARG A 418 -15.32 -6.04 -5.77
C ARG A 418 -14.75 -6.39 -4.40
N HIS A 419 -15.17 -5.66 -3.37
CA HIS A 419 -14.80 -5.89 -1.96
C HIS A 419 -13.29 -5.76 -1.65
N THR A 420 -12.45 -5.37 -2.61
CA THR A 420 -11.02 -5.15 -2.37
C THR A 420 -10.81 -4.20 -1.19
N ILE A 421 -9.87 -4.54 -0.31
CA ILE A 421 -9.45 -3.70 0.82
C ILE A 421 -8.07 -3.11 0.49
N ILE A 422 -8.01 -1.79 0.39
CA ILE A 422 -6.78 -1.02 0.27
C ILE A 422 -6.47 -0.49 1.67
N ASP A 423 -5.50 -1.07 2.35
CA ASP A 423 -5.20 -0.74 3.75
C ASP A 423 -3.75 -0.27 3.90
N HIS A 424 -3.58 1.05 3.87
CA HIS A 424 -2.33 1.79 3.67
C HIS A 424 -1.73 1.62 2.28
N THR A 425 -1.85 2.68 1.48
CA THR A 425 -1.11 2.85 0.23
C THR A 425 -0.63 4.28 0.13
N TRP A 426 0.50 4.47 -0.55
CA TRP A 426 0.96 5.77 -1.00
C TRP A 426 1.25 5.68 -2.49
N VAL A 427 0.50 6.44 -3.27
CA VAL A 427 0.60 6.48 -4.73
C VAL A 427 1.07 7.88 -5.10
N TRP A 428 2.34 8.01 -5.45
CA TRP A 428 3.05 9.30 -5.49
C TRP A 428 3.69 9.55 -6.84
N ARG A 429 3.17 10.55 -7.56
CA ARG A 429 3.93 11.17 -8.65
C ARG A 429 4.98 12.08 -8.03
N ALA A 430 6.25 11.85 -8.35
CA ALA A 430 7.33 12.56 -7.68
C ALA A 430 7.26 14.08 -7.85
N ASP A 431 7.34 14.83 -6.75
CA ASP A 431 7.47 16.30 -6.73
C ASP A 431 8.93 16.78 -6.61
N HIS A 432 9.86 15.89 -6.26
CA HIS A 432 11.29 16.17 -6.15
C HIS A 432 12.16 14.95 -6.53
N GLY A 433 13.47 15.20 -6.67
CA GLY A 433 14.44 14.22 -7.14
C GLY A 433 14.73 14.35 -8.64
N ALA A 434 15.44 13.38 -9.20
CA ALA A 434 15.78 13.36 -10.63
C ALA A 434 14.59 12.94 -11.49
N GLY A 435 14.48 13.52 -12.69
CA GLY A 435 13.45 13.14 -13.67
C GLY A 435 12.04 13.62 -13.32
N VAL A 436 11.91 14.70 -12.54
CA VAL A 436 10.62 15.32 -12.19
C VAL A 436 10.30 16.51 -13.07
N GLY A 437 9.01 16.68 -13.39
CA GLY A 437 8.45 17.82 -14.09
C GLY A 437 7.17 17.46 -14.81
N TRP A 438 6.38 18.47 -15.19
CA TRP A 438 5.01 18.32 -15.70
C TRP A 438 4.88 17.23 -16.77
N GLU A 439 5.81 17.20 -17.73
CA GLU A 439 5.90 16.19 -18.79
C GLU A 439 6.97 15.11 -18.53
N THR A 440 7.95 15.35 -17.66
CA THR A 440 9.10 14.45 -17.44
C THR A 440 8.69 13.17 -16.73
N ASN A 441 7.90 13.29 -15.65
CA ASN A 441 7.30 12.16 -14.93
C ASN A 441 5.77 12.23 -14.96
N ARG A 442 5.22 12.63 -16.10
CA ARG A 442 3.78 12.75 -16.28
C ARG A 442 3.06 11.47 -15.83
N ALA A 443 2.09 11.65 -14.94
CA ALA A 443 1.13 10.64 -14.56
C ALA A 443 -0.24 11.28 -14.40
N ASP A 444 -1.16 10.92 -15.30
CA ASP A 444 -2.46 11.57 -15.35
C ASP A 444 -3.35 11.14 -14.17
N TYR A 445 -3.38 9.87 -13.81
CA TYR A 445 -4.30 9.33 -12.81
C TYR A 445 -3.60 8.48 -11.75
N GLY A 446 -3.91 8.72 -10.48
CA GLY A 446 -3.35 7.94 -9.38
C GLY A 446 -4.08 6.62 -9.21
N VAL A 447 -5.29 6.67 -8.65
CA VAL A 447 -6.10 5.51 -8.33
C VAL A 447 -7.45 5.59 -9.02
N ARG A 448 -7.84 4.51 -9.71
CA ARG A 448 -9.20 4.32 -10.21
C ARG A 448 -9.86 3.12 -9.55
N VAL A 449 -10.99 3.35 -8.90
CA VAL A 449 -11.79 2.31 -8.25
C VAL A 449 -13.08 2.10 -9.04
N ASN A 450 -13.09 1.03 -9.83
CA ASN A 450 -14.25 0.61 -10.62
C ASN A 450 -15.08 -0.46 -9.88
N GLY A 451 -14.44 -1.22 -8.99
CA GLY A 451 -15.09 -2.29 -8.23
C GLY A 451 -16.06 -1.76 -7.18
N ASP A 452 -17.19 -2.45 -7.04
CA ASP A 452 -18.16 -2.20 -5.98
C ASP A 452 -17.63 -2.64 -4.60
N ASP A 453 -18.15 -2.02 -3.54
CA ASP A 453 -17.91 -2.40 -2.14
C ASP A 453 -16.44 -2.35 -1.69
N VAL A 454 -15.58 -1.65 -2.46
CA VAL A 454 -14.17 -1.44 -2.12
C VAL A 454 -14.05 -0.55 -0.87
N LEU A 455 -13.10 -0.89 0.00
CA LEU A 455 -12.78 -0.14 1.21
C LEU A 455 -11.34 0.33 1.16
N ALA A 456 -11.11 1.63 1.31
CA ALA A 456 -9.80 2.22 1.50
C ALA A 456 -9.65 2.72 2.95
N THR A 457 -8.60 2.30 3.65
CA THR A 457 -8.24 2.74 5.01
C THR A 457 -6.81 3.25 5.02
N GLY A 458 -6.61 4.56 5.21
CA GLY A 458 -5.29 5.17 5.10
C GLY A 458 -4.83 5.35 3.64
N LEU A 459 -5.59 6.12 2.86
CA LEU A 459 -5.30 6.37 1.44
C LEU A 459 -4.48 7.65 1.27
N PHE A 460 -3.26 7.53 0.73
CA PHE A 460 -2.40 8.67 0.40
C PHE A 460 -2.14 8.69 -1.11
N VAL A 461 -2.51 9.76 -1.81
CA VAL A 461 -2.32 9.86 -3.28
C VAL A 461 -2.00 11.29 -3.67
N GLU A 462 -0.90 11.52 -4.39
CA GLU A 462 -0.34 12.86 -4.55
C GLU A 462 0.22 13.18 -5.95
N HIS A 463 0.07 14.46 -6.30
CA HIS A 463 0.71 15.19 -7.39
C HIS A 463 0.37 14.77 -8.82
N PHE A 464 -0.73 14.04 -9.04
CA PHE A 464 -1.11 13.63 -10.39
C PHE A 464 -1.52 14.82 -11.25
N ASN A 465 -1.27 14.71 -12.56
CA ASN A 465 -1.60 15.78 -13.52
C ASN A 465 -3.11 16.01 -13.63
N LYS A 466 -3.94 14.99 -13.33
CA LYS A 466 -5.41 15.06 -13.35
C LYS A 466 -6.00 14.59 -12.01
N TYR A 467 -6.91 13.62 -12.03
CA TYR A 467 -7.54 13.11 -10.81
C TYR A 467 -6.57 12.19 -10.08
N ASP A 468 -6.24 12.54 -8.85
CA ASP A 468 -5.44 11.69 -7.97
C ASP A 468 -6.22 10.41 -7.64
N VAL A 469 -7.51 10.56 -7.29
CA VAL A 469 -8.45 9.45 -7.09
C VAL A 469 -9.72 9.66 -7.90
N GLN A 470 -10.15 8.63 -8.63
CA GLN A 470 -11.45 8.56 -9.28
C GLN A 470 -12.18 7.27 -8.86
N TRP A 471 -13.43 7.41 -8.44
CA TRP A 471 -14.26 6.33 -7.91
C TRP A 471 -15.54 6.19 -8.73
N SER A 472 -15.67 5.06 -9.40
CA SER A 472 -16.79 4.72 -10.29
C SER A 472 -17.64 3.56 -9.76
N GLY A 473 -17.09 2.75 -8.84
CA GLY A 473 -17.80 1.64 -8.20
C GLY A 473 -18.78 2.08 -7.09
N GLN A 474 -19.82 1.28 -6.85
CA GLN A 474 -20.87 1.55 -5.87
C GLN A 474 -20.49 1.11 -4.46
N ARG A 475 -21.08 1.76 -3.45
CA ARG A 475 -20.90 1.44 -2.01
C ARG A 475 -19.45 1.48 -1.55
N GLY A 476 -18.64 2.29 -2.24
CA GLY A 476 -17.25 2.52 -1.89
C GLY A 476 -17.12 3.27 -0.58
N ARG A 477 -16.07 2.96 0.20
CA ARG A 477 -15.78 3.63 1.46
C ARG A 477 -14.32 4.06 1.56
N THR A 478 -14.07 5.25 2.08
CA THR A 478 -12.70 5.72 2.40
C THR A 478 -12.66 6.26 3.83
N ILE A 479 -11.80 5.69 4.66
CA ILE A 479 -11.51 6.19 6.01
C ILE A 479 -10.08 6.70 5.98
N PHE A 480 -9.91 8.00 6.19
CA PHE A 480 -8.70 8.77 5.96
C PHE A 480 -8.30 8.87 4.48
N PHE A 481 -8.16 10.12 4.01
CA PHE A 481 -7.48 10.45 2.76
C PHE A 481 -6.56 11.64 2.96
N GLN A 482 -5.38 11.57 2.36
CA GLN A 482 -4.46 12.69 2.24
C GLN A 482 -4.02 12.83 0.78
N ASN A 483 -4.00 14.08 0.32
CA ASN A 483 -3.55 14.46 -1.00
C ASN A 483 -2.83 15.80 -0.99
N GLU A 484 -1.87 15.93 -1.91
CA GLU A 484 -1.33 17.20 -2.37
C GLU A 484 -1.45 17.27 -3.90
N LYS A 485 -1.89 18.41 -4.44
CA LYS A 485 -1.97 18.64 -5.90
C LYS A 485 -0.58 18.76 -6.53
N ALA A 486 -0.51 18.66 -7.85
CA ALA A 486 0.74 18.80 -8.60
C ALA A 486 1.29 20.23 -8.50
N TYR A 487 2.48 20.38 -7.91
CA TYR A 487 3.11 21.69 -7.70
C TYR A 487 3.56 22.37 -8.99
N ASP A 488 3.82 21.55 -10.01
CA ASP A 488 4.53 21.88 -11.23
C ASP A 488 3.59 22.12 -12.43
N ALA A 489 2.29 22.31 -12.18
CA ALA A 489 1.35 22.77 -13.19
C ALA A 489 1.83 24.12 -13.76
N PRO A 490 2.08 24.22 -15.08
CA PRO A 490 2.74 25.40 -15.65
C PRO A 490 1.83 26.63 -15.78
N ASN A 491 0.51 26.43 -15.71
CA ASN A 491 -0.52 27.46 -15.76
C ASN A 491 -1.92 26.84 -15.55
N GLN A 492 -2.94 27.69 -15.39
CA GLN A 492 -4.33 27.26 -15.24
C GLN A 492 -4.84 26.38 -16.39
N ALA A 493 -4.45 26.66 -17.63
CA ALA A 493 -4.94 25.94 -18.81
C ALA A 493 -4.48 24.47 -18.82
N ALA A 494 -3.31 24.18 -18.27
CA ALA A 494 -2.77 22.82 -18.18
C ALA A 494 -3.57 21.90 -17.26
N VAL A 495 -4.29 22.47 -16.28
CA VAL A 495 -5.10 21.74 -15.30
C VAL A 495 -6.60 21.92 -15.51
N GLN A 496 -7.03 22.58 -16.58
CA GLN A 496 -8.44 22.83 -16.86
C GLN A 496 -9.20 21.51 -17.12
N ASP A 497 -10.27 21.26 -16.37
CA ASP A 497 -11.16 20.10 -16.52
C ASP A 497 -12.52 20.54 -17.10
N GLY A 498 -12.56 20.70 -18.42
CA GLY A 498 -13.72 21.32 -19.09
C GLY A 498 -13.98 22.73 -18.55
N ASN A 499 -15.13 22.94 -17.92
CA ASN A 499 -15.47 24.23 -17.30
C ASN A 499 -15.01 24.36 -15.84
N VAL A 500 -14.43 23.31 -15.25
CA VAL A 500 -13.93 23.29 -13.86
C VAL A 500 -12.44 23.63 -13.85
N LYS A 501 -12.03 24.52 -12.93
CA LYS A 501 -10.63 24.90 -12.78
C LYS A 501 -9.89 23.83 -11.97
N GLY A 502 -9.07 23.01 -12.62
CA GLY A 502 -8.35 21.94 -11.91
C GLY A 502 -9.16 20.65 -11.82
N PHE A 503 -8.46 19.52 -11.81
CA PHE A 503 -9.02 18.20 -11.55
C PHE A 503 -9.10 17.97 -10.05
N ALA A 504 -10.23 17.50 -9.52
CA ALA A 504 -10.38 17.17 -8.10
C ALA A 504 -9.31 16.17 -7.64
N ALA A 505 -8.90 16.26 -6.37
CA ALA A 505 -8.08 15.23 -5.75
C ALA A 505 -8.83 13.91 -5.59
N TYR A 506 -10.12 14.00 -5.28
CA TYR A 506 -10.97 12.83 -5.12
C TYR A 506 -12.31 13.05 -5.82
N LYS A 507 -12.53 12.31 -6.90
CA LYS A 507 -13.73 12.36 -7.71
C LYS A 507 -14.56 11.09 -7.54
N VAL A 508 -15.81 11.25 -7.11
CA VAL A 508 -16.86 10.24 -7.26
C VAL A 508 -17.61 10.53 -8.56
N ASP A 509 -17.73 9.53 -9.43
CA ASP A 509 -18.40 9.70 -10.72
C ASP A 509 -19.90 9.94 -10.57
N GLY A 510 -20.48 10.70 -11.48
CA GLY A 510 -21.88 11.15 -11.38
C GLY A 510 -22.93 10.04 -11.42
N SER A 511 -22.56 8.83 -11.87
CA SER A 511 -23.42 7.64 -11.88
C SER A 511 -23.47 6.91 -10.53
N VAL A 512 -22.58 7.24 -9.60
CA VAL A 512 -22.52 6.59 -8.28
C VAL A 512 -23.67 7.09 -7.42
N THR A 513 -24.38 6.15 -6.80
CA THR A 513 -25.55 6.43 -5.94
C THR A 513 -25.30 6.08 -4.47
N SER A 514 -24.19 5.40 -4.18
CA SER A 514 -23.77 5.11 -2.81
C SER A 514 -22.25 5.18 -2.67
N HIS A 515 -21.77 6.01 -1.76
CA HIS A 515 -20.35 6.18 -1.45
C HIS A 515 -20.21 6.86 -0.08
N GLU A 516 -19.15 6.58 0.67
CA GLU A 516 -18.95 7.28 1.95
C GLU A 516 -17.48 7.53 2.32
N GLY A 517 -17.15 8.75 2.73
CA GLY A 517 -15.80 9.14 3.14
C GLY A 517 -15.73 9.80 4.53
N TRP A 518 -14.67 9.54 5.29
CA TRP A 518 -14.40 10.14 6.61
C TRP A 518 -12.98 10.67 6.74
N GLY A 519 -12.82 11.95 7.10
CA GLY A 519 -11.54 12.59 7.37
C GLY A 519 -10.66 12.67 6.13
N LEU A 520 -11.03 13.50 5.15
CA LEU A 520 -10.30 13.62 3.87
C LEU A 520 -9.71 15.02 3.70
N GLY A 521 -8.42 15.09 3.36
CA GLY A 521 -7.71 16.34 3.11
C GLY A 521 -7.06 16.42 1.73
N SER A 522 -7.11 17.61 1.11
CA SER A 522 -6.40 17.92 -0.14
C SER A 522 -5.68 19.27 -0.05
N TYR A 523 -4.38 19.29 -0.34
CA TYR A 523 -3.52 20.46 -0.17
C TYR A 523 -3.01 20.96 -1.52
N CYS A 524 -2.77 22.26 -1.67
CA CYS A 524 -2.15 22.81 -2.88
C CYS A 524 -0.90 23.62 -2.54
N ASN A 525 0.11 23.48 -3.40
CA ASN A 525 1.36 24.21 -3.34
C ASN A 525 1.89 24.43 -4.76
N TYR A 526 1.15 25.18 -5.58
CA TYR A 526 1.46 25.45 -6.99
C TYR A 526 2.69 26.36 -7.11
N THR A 527 3.87 25.81 -6.87
CA THR A 527 5.13 26.56 -6.86
C THR A 527 5.55 27.02 -8.25
N ALA A 528 5.14 26.32 -9.31
CA ALA A 528 5.40 26.73 -10.69
C ALA A 528 4.53 27.91 -11.13
N ASP A 529 3.26 27.99 -10.69
CA ASP A 529 2.37 29.13 -10.93
C ASP A 529 1.41 29.33 -9.74
N PRO A 530 1.76 30.21 -8.78
CA PRO A 530 0.90 30.54 -7.63
C PRO A 530 -0.42 31.22 -8.01
N GLY A 531 -0.59 31.64 -9.28
CA GLY A 531 -1.83 32.22 -9.80
C GLY A 531 -2.94 31.19 -10.01
N ILE A 532 -2.62 29.89 -10.01
CA ILE A 532 -3.57 28.81 -10.23
C ILE A 532 -4.69 28.82 -9.18
N ARG A 533 -5.90 28.51 -9.64
CA ARG A 533 -7.08 28.21 -8.83
C ARG A 533 -7.48 26.75 -9.05
N GLN A 534 -7.71 26.07 -7.95
CA GLN A 534 -8.31 24.75 -7.89
C GLN A 534 -9.75 24.93 -7.43
N ASP A 535 -10.73 24.56 -8.24
CA ASP A 535 -12.15 24.80 -7.95
C ASP A 535 -12.54 24.13 -6.63
N HIS A 536 -12.20 22.84 -6.47
CA HIS A 536 -12.45 22.06 -5.27
C HIS A 536 -11.41 20.96 -5.08
N GLY A 537 -11.25 20.50 -3.83
CA GLY A 537 -10.50 19.28 -3.53
C GLY A 537 -11.29 18.02 -3.88
N PHE A 538 -12.61 18.06 -3.69
CA PHE A 538 -13.49 16.90 -3.81
C PHE A 538 -14.61 17.16 -4.83
N ALA A 539 -14.95 16.14 -5.62
CA ALA A 539 -16.05 16.19 -6.58
C ALA A 539 -16.97 14.99 -6.41
N ALA A 540 -18.27 15.18 -6.20
CA ALA A 540 -19.21 14.07 -6.02
C ALA A 540 -20.65 14.40 -6.46
N PRO A 541 -21.47 13.40 -6.82
CA PRO A 541 -22.89 13.61 -7.05
C PRO A 541 -23.63 13.92 -5.75
N ARG A 542 -24.55 14.89 -5.81
CA ARG A 542 -25.41 15.28 -4.69
C ARG A 542 -26.61 14.34 -4.58
N THR A 543 -26.44 13.18 -3.95
CA THR A 543 -27.49 12.19 -3.73
C THR A 543 -27.49 11.70 -2.27
N PRO A 544 -28.63 11.25 -1.70
CA PRO A 544 -28.68 10.86 -0.28
C PRO A 544 -27.72 9.74 0.13
N GLY A 545 -27.30 8.88 -0.82
CA GLY A 545 -26.42 7.74 -0.54
C GLY A 545 -24.93 8.04 -0.68
N VAL A 546 -24.54 9.21 -1.22
CA VAL A 546 -23.15 9.62 -1.40
C VAL A 546 -22.83 10.65 -0.33
N ARG A 547 -22.06 10.27 0.70
CA ARG A 547 -21.86 11.10 1.90
C ARG A 547 -20.38 11.31 2.22
N PHE A 548 -20.05 12.46 2.79
CA PHE A 548 -18.72 12.72 3.32
C PHE A 548 -18.81 13.36 4.68
N HIS A 549 -17.81 13.07 5.50
CA HIS A 549 -17.65 13.58 6.85
C HIS A 549 -16.23 14.12 6.98
N ASP A 550 -16.11 15.32 7.53
CA ASP A 550 -14.83 15.95 7.88
C ASP A 550 -13.88 16.14 6.68
N LEU A 551 -14.32 16.93 5.70
CA LEU A 551 -13.50 17.33 4.56
C LEU A 551 -12.72 18.61 4.88
N LEU A 552 -11.50 18.70 4.35
CA LEU A 552 -10.74 19.95 4.36
C LEU A 552 -9.89 20.15 3.09
N VAL A 553 -9.65 21.41 2.76
CA VAL A 553 -8.64 21.81 1.78
C VAL A 553 -7.71 22.88 2.36
N VAL A 554 -6.44 22.88 1.93
CA VAL A 554 -5.40 23.77 2.46
C VAL A 554 -4.54 24.32 1.32
N SER A 555 -4.31 25.64 1.30
CA SER A 555 -3.24 26.24 0.50
C SER A 555 -1.99 26.38 1.35
N LEU A 556 -0.89 25.77 0.93
CA LEU A 556 0.39 25.85 1.63
C LEU A 556 1.11 27.15 1.25
N GLY A 557 1.22 28.08 2.20
CA GLY A 557 1.93 29.34 1.98
C GLY A 557 1.29 30.28 0.95
N GLY A 558 0.05 30.01 0.52
CA GLY A 558 -0.64 30.81 -0.50
C GLY A 558 -0.24 30.49 -1.95
N MET A 559 0.44 29.36 -2.18
CA MET A 559 0.88 28.94 -3.51
C MET A 559 -0.28 28.29 -4.27
N GLY A 560 -1.09 29.14 -4.92
CA GLY A 560 -2.41 28.81 -5.45
C GLY A 560 -3.48 28.76 -4.34
N GLN A 561 -4.75 28.64 -4.73
CA GLN A 561 -5.88 28.63 -3.80
C GLN A 561 -6.99 27.70 -4.25
N TYR A 562 -7.73 27.14 -3.29
CA TYR A 562 -8.99 26.46 -3.52
C TYR A 562 -10.15 27.46 -3.57
N GLU A 563 -11.11 27.28 -4.48
CA GLU A 563 -12.35 28.08 -4.52
C GLU A 563 -13.42 27.51 -3.57
N HIS A 564 -13.44 26.18 -3.40
CA HIS A 564 -14.36 25.42 -2.56
C HIS A 564 -13.68 24.18 -1.96
N VAL A 565 -14.35 23.53 -0.99
CA VAL A 565 -13.89 22.25 -0.44
C VAL A 565 -14.37 21.11 -1.35
N ILE A 566 -15.68 21.00 -1.56
CA ILE A 566 -16.33 19.96 -2.36
C ILE A 566 -17.37 20.55 -3.31
N ASN A 567 -17.29 20.24 -4.60
CA ASN A 567 -18.09 20.87 -5.65
C ASN A 567 -18.13 22.41 -5.47
N ASP A 568 -19.29 22.95 -5.12
CA ASP A 568 -19.61 24.36 -4.89
C ASP A 568 -19.79 24.70 -3.39
N THR A 569 -19.38 23.80 -2.50
CA THR A 569 -19.62 23.86 -1.04
C THR A 569 -18.30 24.00 -0.26
N GLY A 570 -18.33 24.83 0.79
CA GLY A 570 -17.17 25.19 1.59
C GLY A 570 -16.52 26.49 1.12
N SER A 571 -15.90 27.22 2.05
CA SER A 571 -15.22 28.49 1.75
C SER A 571 -13.97 28.27 0.89
N ALA A 572 -13.59 29.30 0.13
CA ALA A 572 -12.28 29.36 -0.50
C ALA A 572 -11.16 29.42 0.55
N THR A 573 -9.98 28.91 0.22
CA THR A 573 -8.76 29.25 0.97
C THR A 573 -8.31 30.66 0.59
N SER A 574 -7.59 31.34 1.49
CA SER A 574 -7.09 32.69 1.21
C SER A 574 -5.82 33.02 2.01
N GLY A 575 -5.08 34.01 1.54
CA GLY A 575 -3.83 34.44 2.18
C GLY A 575 -2.72 33.39 2.12
N SER A 576 -1.70 33.56 2.97
CA SER A 576 -0.51 32.70 3.04
C SER A 576 -0.34 32.00 4.39
N SER A 577 -1.31 32.12 5.29
CA SER A 577 -1.23 31.60 6.67
C SER A 577 -1.52 30.10 6.80
N THR A 578 -1.75 29.39 5.69
CA THR A 578 -1.99 27.94 5.66
C THR A 578 -3.14 27.51 6.60
N VAL A 579 -4.28 28.18 6.48
CA VAL A 579 -5.48 27.89 7.28
C VAL A 579 -6.40 26.95 6.50
N PRO A 580 -6.80 25.79 7.08
CA PRO A 580 -7.74 24.89 6.42
C PRO A 580 -9.13 25.51 6.21
N SER A 581 -9.71 25.29 5.04
CA SER A 581 -11.15 25.43 4.80
C SER A 581 -11.81 24.07 4.97
N THR A 582 -12.99 24.01 5.61
CA THR A 582 -13.59 22.74 6.04
C THR A 582 -15.06 22.61 5.67
N VAL A 583 -15.51 21.36 5.49
CA VAL A 583 -16.92 20.97 5.39
C VAL A 583 -17.11 19.75 6.29
N ILE A 584 -17.95 19.89 7.32
CA ILE A 584 -18.15 18.84 8.33
C ILE A 584 -18.96 17.67 7.76
N ALA A 585 -19.96 17.94 6.93
CA ALA A 585 -20.83 16.93 6.32
C ALA A 585 -21.22 17.31 4.90
N TYR A 586 -21.44 16.32 4.05
CA TYR A 586 -21.91 16.46 2.67
C TYR A 586 -22.70 15.22 2.22
N PRO A 587 -23.70 15.32 1.32
CA PRO A 587 -24.35 16.57 0.94
C PRO A 587 -25.18 17.14 2.08
#